data_AF-A0A7G8IQW3-F1
#
_entry.id   AF-A0A7G8IQW3-F1
#
_cell.length_a   1.000
_cell.length_b   1.000
_cell.length_c   1.000
_cell.angle_alpha   90.00
_cell.angle_beta   90.00
_cell.angle_gamma   90.00
#
_symmetry.space_group_name_H-M   'P 1'
#
loop_
_entity.id
_entity.type
_entity.pdbx_description
1 polymer ?
#
loop_
_entity_poly.entity_id
_entity_poly.type
_entity_poly.pdbx_seq_one_letter_code
_entity_poly.pdbx_strand_id
1 'polypeptide(L)'
;MAAVVRSCLAVLLLLVGASPSVEAFEDCSLITRMMNSIGASMARNRMFIAASQETGENREQADAASAQLSRQSRDFRELREDYVRNKCGNAWD
;
A
#
# COMPACT_ATOMS: atom_id res chain seq x y z
N MET A 1 18.69 -44.46 -21.99
CA MET A 1 17.58 -43.72 -21.34
C MET A 1 17.95 -43.16 -19.95
N ALA A 2 19.23 -42.87 -19.67
CA ALA A 2 19.64 -42.31 -18.37
C ALA A 2 19.87 -40.79 -18.40
N ALA A 3 20.04 -40.20 -19.59
CA ALA A 3 20.30 -38.76 -19.75
C ALA A 3 19.04 -37.90 -19.59
N VAL A 4 17.88 -38.38 -20.05
CA VAL A 4 16.60 -37.63 -20.01
C VAL A 4 16.10 -37.41 -18.58
N VAL A 5 16.31 -38.40 -17.70
CA VAL A 5 15.86 -38.36 -16.30
C VAL A 5 16.64 -37.31 -15.48
N ARG A 6 17.93 -37.08 -15.80
CA ARG A 6 18.76 -36.07 -15.13
C ARG A 6 18.34 -34.64 -15.48
N SER A 7 17.85 -34.40 -16.69
CA SER A 7 17.38 -33.06 -17.10
C SER A 7 16.07 -32.63 -16.44
N CYS A 8 15.16 -33.57 -16.14
CA CYS A 8 13.91 -33.23 -15.44
C CYS A 8 14.13 -32.79 -13.98
N LEU A 9 15.12 -33.38 -13.29
CA LEU A 9 15.47 -33.03 -11.92
C LEU A 9 16.07 -31.62 -11.78
N ALA A 10 16.85 -31.17 -12.77
CA ALA A 10 17.41 -29.82 -12.78
C ALA A 10 16.33 -28.74 -12.98
N VAL A 11 15.28 -29.03 -13.76
CA VAL A 11 14.15 -28.11 -13.98
C VAL A 11 13.25 -28.01 -12.76
N LEU A 12 13.06 -29.11 -12.01
CA LEU A 12 12.27 -29.11 -10.76
C LEU A 12 12.92 -28.30 -9.63
N LEU A 13 14.26 -28.28 -9.54
CA LEU A 13 14.98 -27.48 -8.54
C LEU A 13 14.93 -25.96 -8.80
N LEU A 14 14.81 -25.54 -10.06
CA LEU A 14 14.68 -24.12 -10.43
C LEU A 14 13.31 -23.53 -10.08
N LEU A 15 12.28 -24.34 -9.90
CA LEU A 15 10.93 -23.90 -9.57
C LEU A 15 10.70 -23.69 -8.06
N VAL A 16 11.48 -24.34 -7.19
CA VAL A 16 11.33 -24.22 -5.73
C VAL A 16 11.88 -22.88 -5.20
N GLY A 17 12.82 -22.25 -5.92
CA GLY A 17 13.40 -20.96 -5.54
C GLY A 17 12.53 -19.73 -5.83
N ALA A 18 11.39 -19.90 -6.50
CA ALA A 18 10.48 -18.80 -6.86
C ALA A 18 9.28 -18.66 -5.91
N SER A 19 9.37 -19.25 -4.72
CA SER A 19 8.37 -19.04 -3.67
C SER A 19 8.52 -17.60 -3.15
N PRO A 20 7.52 -16.71 -3.24
CA PRO A 20 7.58 -15.44 -2.54
C PRO A 20 7.79 -15.74 -1.06
N SER A 21 8.75 -15.06 -0.41
CA SER A 21 8.96 -15.22 1.02
C SER A 21 7.66 -14.86 1.75
N VAL A 22 7.24 -15.70 2.70
CA VAL A 22 6.04 -15.47 3.52
C VAL A 22 6.10 -14.08 4.19
N GLU A 23 7.30 -13.65 4.59
CA GLU A 23 7.57 -12.32 5.14
C GLU A 23 7.19 -11.20 4.16
N ALA A 24 7.56 -11.31 2.87
CA ALA A 24 7.19 -10.28 1.88
C ALA A 24 5.68 -10.20 1.66
N PHE A 25 4.97 -11.32 1.78
CA PHE A 25 3.50 -11.32 1.68
C PHE A 25 2.83 -10.65 2.90
N GLU A 26 3.31 -10.92 4.11
CA GLU A 26 2.84 -10.26 5.33
C GLU A 26 3.10 -8.74 5.28
N ASP A 27 4.29 -8.33 4.84
CA ASP A 27 4.67 -6.93 4.68
C ASP A 27 3.76 -6.19 3.69
N CYS A 28 3.49 -6.78 2.52
CA CYS A 28 2.59 -6.19 1.52
C CYS A 28 1.15 -6.07 2.01
N SER A 29 0.68 -7.03 2.80
CA SER A 29 -0.65 -6.97 3.42
C SER A 29 -0.74 -5.83 4.45
N LEU A 30 0.34 -5.57 5.18
CA LEU A 30 0.42 -4.50 6.17
C LEU A 30 0.45 -3.14 5.47
N ILE A 31 1.32 -2.96 4.48
CA ILE A 31 1.43 -1.73 3.69
C ILE A 31 0.06 -1.40 3.07
N THR A 32 -0.61 -2.38 2.47
CA THR A 32 -1.94 -2.19 1.88
C THR A 32 -2.98 -1.74 2.92
N ARG A 33 -2.99 -2.35 4.11
CA ARG A 33 -3.90 -1.95 5.20
C ARG A 33 -3.62 -0.53 5.68
N MET A 34 -2.35 -0.14 5.79
CA MET A 34 -1.96 1.22 6.16
C MET A 34 -2.40 2.23 5.10
N MET A 35 -2.15 1.96 3.82
CA MET A 35 -2.60 2.80 2.70
C MET A 35 -4.13 2.99 2.71
N ASN A 36 -4.88 1.91 2.88
CA ASN A 36 -6.35 1.97 2.98
C ASN A 36 -6.84 2.81 4.16
N SER A 37 -6.21 2.64 5.33
CA SER A 37 -6.55 3.40 6.54
C SER A 37 -6.30 4.90 6.35
N ILE A 38 -5.15 5.25 5.79
CA ILE A 38 -4.80 6.65 5.48
C ILE A 38 -5.78 7.22 4.45
N GLY A 39 -6.05 6.51 3.36
CA GLY A 39 -7.01 6.92 2.34
C GLY A 39 -8.41 7.19 2.91
N ALA A 40 -8.91 6.30 3.77
CA ALA A 40 -10.18 6.49 4.46
C ALA A 40 -10.17 7.71 5.39
N SER A 41 -9.07 7.94 6.11
CA SER A 41 -8.95 9.13 6.96
C SER A 41 -8.85 10.43 6.16
N MET A 42 -8.17 10.42 5.01
CA MET A 42 -8.12 11.57 4.12
C MET A 42 -9.51 11.91 3.59
N ALA A 43 -10.29 10.90 3.19
CA ALA A 43 -11.67 11.10 2.74
C ALA A 43 -12.52 11.79 3.82
N ARG A 44 -12.43 11.35 5.07
CA ARG A 44 -13.12 11.99 6.20
C ARG A 44 -12.67 13.44 6.41
N ASN A 45 -11.37 13.71 6.37
CA ASN A 45 -10.85 15.07 6.54
C ASN A 45 -11.34 16.00 5.42
N ARG A 46 -11.42 15.51 4.17
CA ARG A 46 -12.02 16.27 3.06
C ARG A 46 -13.49 16.58 3.29
N MET A 47 -14.25 15.68 3.91
CA MET A 47 -15.65 15.94 4.28
C MET A 47 -15.78 17.06 5.31
N PHE A 48 -14.93 17.08 6.35
CA PHE A 48 -14.95 18.17 7.34
C PHE A 48 -14.63 19.53 6.72
N ILE A 49 -13.67 19.57 5.80
CA ILE A 49 -13.31 20.80 5.07
C ILE A 49 -14.48 21.26 4.20
N ALA A 50 -15.07 20.36 3.42
CA ALA A 50 -16.20 20.68 2.55
C ALA A 50 -17.41 21.19 3.35
N ALA A 51 -17.75 20.52 4.46
CA ALA A 51 -18.84 20.93 5.34
C ALA A 51 -18.61 22.34 5.92
N SER A 52 -17.38 22.64 6.35
CA SER A 52 -17.03 23.97 6.86
C SER A 52 -17.07 25.05 5.78
N GLN A 53 -16.71 24.72 4.53
CA GLN A 53 -16.81 25.64 3.39
C GLN A 53 -18.27 25.94 3.02
N GLU A 54 -19.17 24.96 3.16
CA GLU A 54 -20.60 25.12 2.87
C GLU A 54 -21.32 25.94 3.94
N THR A 55 -21.09 25.66 5.22
CA THR A 55 -21.81 26.32 6.32
C THR A 55 -21.11 27.57 6.87
N GLY A 56 -19.80 27.70 6.63
CA GLY A 56 -18.95 28.72 7.26
C GLY A 56 -18.63 28.46 8.74
N GLU A 57 -19.13 27.35 9.31
CA GLU A 57 -18.93 26.95 10.70
C GLU A 57 -17.76 25.97 10.84
N ASN A 58 -17.36 25.64 12.08
CA ASN A 58 -16.31 24.64 12.39
C ASN A 58 -14.97 24.88 11.68
N ARG A 59 -14.59 26.15 11.45
CA ARG A 59 -13.36 26.54 10.75
C ARG A 59 -12.10 25.94 11.37
N GLU A 60 -12.00 25.93 12.70
CA GLU A 60 -10.86 25.32 13.41
C GLU A 60 -10.73 23.81 13.09
N GLN A 61 -11.86 23.10 13.00
CA GLN A 61 -11.86 21.68 12.62
C GLN A 61 -11.42 21.49 11.17
N ALA A 62 -11.84 22.37 10.26
CA ALA A 62 -11.42 22.34 8.86
C ALA A 62 -9.92 22.68 8.69
N ASP A 63 -9.38 23.60 9.48
CA ASP A 63 -7.97 23.94 9.49
C ASP A 63 -7.13 22.76 10.02
N ALA A 64 -7.56 22.14 11.12
CA ALA A 64 -6.92 20.93 11.65
C ALA A 64 -6.96 19.78 10.65
N ALA A 65 -8.11 19.56 9.99
CA ALA A 65 -8.28 18.55 8.94
C ALA A 65 -7.37 18.84 7.72
N SER A 66 -7.21 20.11 7.34
CA SER A 66 -6.34 20.53 6.24
C SER A 66 -4.85 20.30 6.56
N ALA A 67 -4.44 20.65 7.78
CA ALA A 67 -3.08 20.37 8.26
C ALA A 67 -2.80 18.86 8.31
N GLN A 68 -3.79 18.07 8.72
CA GLN A 68 -3.67 16.61 8.76
C GLN A 68 -3.62 16.00 7.36
N LEU A 69 -4.43 16.48 6.40
CA LEU A 69 -4.37 16.03 5.00
C LEU A 69 -2.99 16.23 4.39
N SER A 70 -2.31 17.32 4.74
CA SER A 70 -0.96 17.61 4.25
C SER A 70 0.06 16.57 4.72
N ARG A 71 -0.05 16.12 5.99
CA ARG A 71 0.77 15.03 6.53
C ARG A 71 0.42 13.69 5.89
N GLN A 72 -0.87 13.36 5.86
CA GLN A 72 -1.36 12.10 5.29
C GLN A 72 -1.00 11.93 3.81
N SER A 73 -0.97 13.00 3.03
CA SER A 73 -0.57 12.95 1.62
C SER A 73 0.90 12.57 1.46
N ARG A 74 1.76 12.99 2.40
CA ARG A 74 3.17 12.59 2.43
C ARG A 74 3.30 11.13 2.85
N ASP A 75 2.66 10.75 3.96
CA ASP A 75 2.70 9.39 4.49
C ASP A 75 2.17 8.37 3.47
N PHE A 76 1.10 8.70 2.75
CA PHE A 76 0.55 7.86 1.69
C PHE A 76 1.53 7.69 0.53
N ARG A 77 2.24 8.76 0.15
CA ARG A 77 3.25 8.69 -0.91
C ARG A 77 4.42 7.80 -0.51
N GLU A 78 4.92 7.95 0.71
CA GLU A 78 6.00 7.13 1.25
C GLU A 78 5.61 5.64 1.28
N LEU A 79 4.41 5.33 1.78
CA LEU A 79 3.89 3.95 1.76
C LEU A 79 3.70 3.39 0.34
N ARG A 80 3.30 4.23 -0.62
CA ARG A 80 3.22 3.82 -2.03
C ARG A 80 4.61 3.52 -2.60
N GLU A 81 5.61 4.33 -2.28
CA GLU A 81 7.00 4.08 -2.66
C GLU A 81 7.50 2.76 -2.06
N ASP A 82 7.15 2.45 -0.82
CA ASP A 82 7.48 1.17 -0.18
C ASP A 82 6.71 -0.02 -0.77
N TYR A 83 5.44 0.16 -1.15
CA TYR A 83 4.66 -0.85 -1.86
C TYR A 83 5.35 -1.26 -3.17
N VAL A 84 5.82 -0.28 -3.94
CA VAL A 84 6.57 -0.50 -5.18
C VAL A 84 7.94 -1.14 -4.89
N ARG A 85 8.67 -0.63 -3.89
CA ARG A 85 10.00 -1.14 -3.50
C ARG A 85 9.95 -2.63 -3.11
N ASN A 86 8.89 -3.05 -2.42
CA ASN A 86 8.67 -4.43 -2.00
C ASN A 86 8.02 -5.31 -3.08
N LYS A 87 7.77 -4.79 -4.29
CA LYS A 87 7.15 -5.52 -5.41
C LYS A 87 5.80 -6.14 -5.02
N CYS A 88 4.98 -5.41 -4.26
CA CYS A 88 3.73 -5.90 -3.71
C CYS A 88 2.60 -6.14 -4.72
N GLY A 89 2.85 -5.92 -6.01
CA GLY A 89 1.89 -6.08 -7.11
C GLY A 89 1.53 -4.73 -7.73
N ASN A 90 0.38 -4.70 -8.39
CA ASN A 90 -0.12 -3.58 -9.20
C ASN A 90 -1.51 -3.08 -8.75
N ALA A 91 -1.97 -3.47 -7.56
CA ALA A 91 -3.30 -3.07 -7.06
C ALA A 91 -3.44 -1.55 -6.87
N TRP A 92 -2.31 -0.83 -6.84
CA TRP A 92 -2.21 0.61 -6.60
C TRP A 92 -1.39 1.35 -7.64
N ASP A 93 -0.94 0.68 -8.71
CA ASP A 93 -0.27 1.30 -9.86
C ASP A 93 -1.31 1.97 -10.78
#